data_AF-A0A1I5APH3-F1
#
_entry.id   AF-A0A1I5APH3-F1
#
_cell.length_a   1.000
_cell.length_b   1.000
_cell.length_c   1.000
_cell.angle_alpha   90.00
_cell.angle_beta   90.00
_cell.angle_gamma   90.00
#
_symmetry.space_group_name_H-M   'P 1'
#
loop_
_entity.id
_entity.type
_entity.pdbx_description
1 polymer ?
#
loop_
_entity_poly.entity_id
_entity_poly.type
_entity_poly.pdbx_seq_one_letter_code
_entity_poly.pdbx_strand_id
1 'polypeptide(L)'
;MKIETQHLPYPIIHSLLTDPAFSLVLEHCLDEPELIEGFTKIYGVALPRKPTSPIIAMVDEATGWRDEQYNKFFIEFIPFVHRCVYLPLQGKLEVEEKAL
;
A
#
# COMPACT_ATOMS: atom_id res chain seq x y z
N MET A 1 7.35 9.07 -2.01
CA MET A 1 5.95 8.85 -2.43
C MET A 1 5.06 9.67 -1.50
N LYS A 2 4.38 10.70 -1.98
CA LYS A 2 3.40 11.43 -1.16
C LYS A 2 2.06 10.76 -1.37
N ILE A 3 1.68 9.85 -0.48
CA ILE A 3 0.30 9.34 -0.45
C ILE A 3 -0.56 10.44 0.14
N GLU A 4 -1.66 10.77 -0.53
CA GLU A 4 -2.69 11.63 0.06
C GLU A 4 -3.41 10.86 1.19
N THR A 5 -2.83 10.89 2.38
CA THR A 5 -3.36 10.21 3.58
C THR A 5 -4.76 10.69 3.97
N GLN A 6 -5.20 11.85 3.46
CA GLN A 6 -6.53 12.42 3.66
C GLN A 6 -7.69 11.50 3.25
N HIS A 7 -7.42 10.49 2.41
CA HIS A 7 -8.43 9.52 1.96
C HIS A 7 -8.38 8.17 2.68
N LEU A 8 -7.43 7.98 3.61
CA LEU A 8 -7.32 6.73 4.37
C LEU A 8 -8.16 6.81 5.66
N PRO A 9 -8.76 5.69 6.10
CA PRO A 9 -9.42 5.64 7.41
C PRO A 9 -8.44 5.94 8.55
N TYR A 10 -8.90 6.66 9.59
CA TYR A 10 -8.06 7.06 10.72
C TYR A 10 -7.25 5.92 11.38
N PRO A 11 -7.81 4.72 11.62
CA PRO A 11 -7.02 3.62 12.21
C PRO A 11 -5.79 3.24 11.38
N ILE A 12 -5.88 3.39 10.06
CA ILE A 12 -4.81 3.05 9.12
C ILE A 12 -3.75 4.14 9.11
N ILE A 13 -4.18 5.41 9.12
CA ILE A 13 -3.29 6.55 9.30
C ILE A 13 -2.52 6.42 10.61
N HIS A 14 -3.23 6.09 11.69
CA HIS A 14 -2.61 5.88 13.00
C HIS A 14 -1.56 4.76 12.93
N SER A 15 -1.91 3.58 12.41
CA SER A 15 -0.94 2.48 12.24
C SER A 15 0.28 2.88 11.39
N LEU A 16 0.11 3.61 10.29
CA LEU A 16 1.21 4.11 9.46
C LEU A 16 2.17 5.02 10.23
N LEU A 17 1.63 5.84 11.14
CA LEU A 17 2.41 6.82 11.89
C LEU A 17 3.05 6.24 13.14
N THR A 18 2.42 5.24 13.76
CA THR A 18 2.83 4.75 15.09
C THR A 18 3.51 3.39 15.07
N ASP A 19 3.33 2.58 14.02
CA ASP A 19 3.93 1.26 13.91
C ASP A 19 4.80 1.11 12.66
N PRO A 20 6.14 1.16 12.80
CA PRO A 20 7.08 0.90 11.72
C PRO A 20 6.90 -0.48 11.06
N ALA A 21 6.41 -1.48 11.81
CA ALA A 21 6.17 -2.81 11.26
C ALA A 21 5.08 -2.80 10.19
N PHE A 22 4.08 -1.90 10.30
CA PHE A 22 3.06 -1.79 9.26
C PHE A 22 3.65 -1.30 7.93
N SER A 23 4.55 -0.31 7.99
CA SER A 23 5.27 0.18 6.79
C SER A 23 6.12 -0.92 6.15
N LEU A 24 6.81 -1.72 6.97
CA LEU A 24 7.59 -2.86 6.48
C LEU A 24 6.72 -3.93 5.82
N VAL A 25 5.57 -4.27 6.43
CA VAL A 25 4.62 -5.23 5.83
C VAL A 25 4.07 -4.70 4.50
N LEU A 26 3.77 -3.40 4.41
CA LEU A 26 3.33 -2.76 3.17
C LEU A 26 4.39 -2.87 2.06
N GLU A 27 5.66 -2.60 2.39
CA GLU A 27 6.77 -2.73 1.44
C GLU A 27 6.92 -4.17 0.96
N HIS A 28 6.92 -5.15 1.88
CA HIS A 28 6.96 -6.56 1.50
C HIS A 28 5.77 -6.97 0.62
N CYS A 29 4.57 -6.51 0.92
CA CYS A 29 3.39 -6.81 0.11
C CYS A 29 3.49 -6.25 -1.33
N LEU A 30 4.24 -5.16 -1.54
CA LEU A 30 4.49 -4.61 -2.89
C LEU A 30 5.47 -5.45 -3.70
N ASP A 31 6.36 -6.19 -3.02
CA ASP A 31 7.35 -7.05 -3.65
C ASP A 31 6.82 -8.46 -3.95
N GLU A 32 5.63 -8.82 -3.45
CA GLU A 32 4.98 -10.12 -3.68
C GLU A 32 4.10 -10.14 -4.96
N PRO A 33 4.54 -10.75 -6.07
CA PRO A 33 3.85 -10.63 -7.36
C PRO A 33 2.46 -11.26 -7.36
N GLU A 34 2.30 -12.40 -6.69
CA GLU A 34 1.02 -13.13 -6.61
C GLU A 34 -0.03 -12.32 -5.84
N LEU A 35 0.40 -11.62 -4.78
CA LEU A 35 -0.48 -10.76 -4.00
C LEU A 35 -0.93 -9.57 -4.84
N ILE A 36 -0.01 -8.94 -5.57
CA ILE A 36 -0.31 -7.80 -6.43
C ILE A 36 -1.23 -8.22 -7.59
N GLU A 37 -0.98 -9.36 -8.23
CA GLU A 37 -1.84 -9.87 -9.29
C GLU A 37 -3.26 -10.17 -8.77
N GLY A 38 -3.37 -10.83 -7.62
CA GLY A 38 -4.66 -11.09 -6.98
C GLY A 38 -5.40 -9.79 -6.60
N PHE A 39 -4.70 -8.85 -5.99
CA PHE A 39 -5.24 -7.56 -5.57
C PHE A 39 -5.73 -6.73 -6.77
N THR A 40 -4.88 -6.54 -7.78
CA THR A 40 -5.21 -5.76 -8.98
C THR A 40 -6.42 -6.34 -9.73
N LYS A 41 -6.54 -7.67 -9.79
CA LYS A 41 -7.70 -8.36 -10.36
C LYS A 41 -8.99 -8.13 -9.58
N ILE A 42 -8.94 -8.14 -8.25
CA ILE A 42 -10.13 -7.97 -7.39
C ILE A 42 -10.61 -6.52 -7.39
N TYR A 43 -9.67 -5.56 -7.26
CA TYR A 43 -9.99 -4.14 -7.11
C TYR A 43 -10.06 -3.39 -8.44
N GLY A 44 -9.70 -4.04 -9.56
CA GLY A 44 -9.73 -3.42 -10.89
C GLY A 44 -8.76 -2.25 -11.05
N VAL A 45 -7.74 -2.18 -10.20
CA VAL A 45 -6.69 -1.17 -10.22
C VAL A 45 -5.40 -1.76 -10.78
N ALA A 46 -4.52 -0.93 -11.34
CA ALA A 46 -3.21 -1.37 -11.83
C ALA A 46 -2.11 -0.80 -10.93
N LEU A 47 -1.04 -1.57 -10.73
CA LEU A 47 0.17 -1.04 -10.13
C LEU A 47 0.72 0.10 -11.02
N PRO A 48 1.01 1.30 -10.47
CA PRO A 48 1.51 2.40 -11.27
C PRO A 48 2.77 2.01 -12.02
N ARG A 49 2.80 2.27 -13.33
CA ARG A 49 3.97 1.94 -14.16
C ARG A 49 5.18 2.77 -13.72
N LYS A 50 6.36 2.16 -13.69
CA LYS A 50 7.61 2.92 -13.63
C LYS A 50 7.83 3.64 -14.98
N PRO A 51 8.26 4.91 -14.97
CA PRO A 51 8.60 5.61 -16.21
C PRO A 51 9.71 4.86 -16.96
N THR A 52 9.54 4.67 -18.27
CA THR A 52 10.52 3.96 -19.11
C THR A 52 11.61 4.89 -19.66
N SER A 53 11.43 6.21 -19.55
CA SER A 53 12.43 7.21 -19.92
C SER A 53 12.30 8.49 -19.09
N PRO A 54 13.36 9.33 -19.00
CA PRO A 54 13.29 10.61 -18.32
C PRO A 54 12.25 11.57 -18.90
N ILE A 55 12.05 11.57 -20.22
CA ILE A 55 11.05 12.41 -20.88
C ILE A 55 9.65 12.02 -20.43
N ILE A 56 9.36 10.72 -20.41
CA ILE A 56 8.08 10.19 -19.92
C ILE A 56 7.90 10.57 -18.45
N ALA A 57 8.96 10.47 -17.64
CA ALA A 57 8.90 10.87 -16.24
C ALA A 57 8.53 12.36 -16.07
N MET A 58 9.10 13.25 -16.88
CA MET A 58 8.79 14.68 -16.87
C MET A 58 7.35 14.97 -17.31
N VAL A 59 6.85 14.28 -18.35
CA VAL A 59 5.47 14.43 -18.82
C VAL A 59 4.48 13.94 -17.75
N ASP A 60 4.75 12.79 -17.13
CA ASP A 60 3.90 12.23 -16.07
C ASP A 60 3.81 13.16 -14.85
N GLU A 61 4.91 13.85 -14.52
CA GLU A 61 4.97 14.83 -13.43
C GLU A 61 4.25 16.13 -13.80
N ALA A 62 4.51 16.68 -14.99
CA ALA A 62 3.88 17.91 -15.45
C ALA A 62 2.36 17.81 -15.63
N THR A 63 1.85 16.60 -15.91
CA THR A 63 0.41 16.33 -16.07
C THR A 63 -0.27 15.89 -14.78
N GLY A 64 0.48 15.60 -13.72
CA GLY A 64 -0.05 14.99 -12.48
C GLY A 64 -0.52 13.54 -12.66
N TRP A 65 -0.32 12.94 -13.84
CA TRP A 65 -0.77 11.58 -14.16
C TRP A 65 -0.17 10.56 -13.20
N ARG A 66 1.10 10.74 -12.80
CA ARG A 66 1.75 9.84 -11.85
C ARG A 66 1.00 9.83 -10.51
N ASP A 67 0.78 11.00 -9.93
CA ASP A 67 0.16 11.10 -8.60
C ASP A 67 -1.26 10.54 -8.62
N GLU A 68 -2.02 10.76 -9.70
CA GLU A 68 -3.35 10.19 -9.86
C GLU A 68 -3.33 8.65 -9.90
N GLN A 69 -2.41 8.04 -10.65
CA GLN A 69 -2.29 6.58 -10.72
C GLN A 69 -1.86 5.98 -9.38
N TYR A 70 -0.89 6.62 -8.72
CA TYR A 70 -0.45 6.23 -7.38
C TYR A 70 -1.60 6.31 -6.38
N ASN A 71 -2.35 7.41 -6.36
CA ASN A 71 -3.48 7.57 -5.46
C ASN A 71 -4.55 6.49 -5.68
N LYS A 72 -4.93 6.21 -6.95
CA LYS A 72 -5.91 5.16 -7.28
C LYS A 72 -5.50 3.77 -6.79
N PHE A 73 -4.22 3.43 -6.88
CA PHE A 73 -3.73 2.15 -6.39
C PHE A 73 -3.66 2.11 -4.86
N PHE A 74 -2.99 3.10 -4.25
CA PHE A 74 -2.68 3.07 -2.83
C PHE A 74 -3.87 3.32 -1.90
N ILE A 75 -4.90 4.03 -2.38
CA ILE A 75 -6.15 4.23 -1.62
C ILE A 75 -6.87 2.91 -1.33
N GLU A 76 -6.76 1.92 -2.23
CA GLU A 76 -7.33 0.58 -2.05
C GLU A 76 -6.31 -0.39 -1.43
N PHE A 77 -5.05 -0.28 -1.85
CA PHE A 77 -4.01 -1.23 -1.45
C PHE A 77 -3.65 -1.12 0.03
N ILE A 78 -3.47 0.08 0.56
CA ILE A 78 -3.07 0.26 1.96
C ILE A 78 -4.16 -0.27 2.91
N PRO A 79 -5.46 0.05 2.71
CA PRO A 79 -6.50 -0.54 3.53
C PRO A 79 -6.68 -2.05 3.38
N PHE A 80 -6.39 -2.59 2.19
CA PHE A 80 -6.37 -4.03 1.98
C PHE A 80 -5.26 -4.69 2.82
N VAL A 81 -4.02 -4.22 2.72
CA VAL A 81 -2.88 -4.78 3.47
C VAL A 81 -3.09 -4.64 4.97
N HIS A 82 -3.57 -3.48 5.44
CA HIS A 82 -3.87 -3.26 6.86
C HIS A 82 -4.79 -4.35 7.41
N ARG A 83 -5.93 -4.57 6.73
CA ARG A 83 -6.99 -5.46 7.21
C ARG A 83 -6.70 -6.94 6.98
N CYS A 84 -6.16 -7.29 5.81
CA CYS A 84 -6.06 -8.67 5.36
C CYS A 84 -4.70 -9.31 5.68
N VAL A 85 -3.67 -8.52 5.98
CA VAL A 85 -2.31 -9.02 6.22
C VAL A 85 -1.83 -8.60 7.60
N TYR A 86 -1.75 -7.30 7.85
CA TYR A 86 -1.11 -6.76 9.04
C TYR A 86 -1.86 -7.06 10.34
N LEU A 87 -3.17 -6.75 10.44
CA LEU A 87 -3.95 -7.06 11.64
C LEU A 87 -3.96 -8.57 11.98
N PRO A 88 -4.12 -9.50 11.02
CA PRO A 88 -3.97 -10.93 11.28
C PRO A 88 -2.59 -11.34 11.80
N LEU A 89 -1.50 -10.74 11.29
CA LEU A 89 -0.15 -11.01 11.79
C LEU A 89 0.03 -10.51 13.23
N GLN A 90 -0.44 -9.30 13.53
CA GLN A 90 -0.41 -8.78 14.91
C GLN A 90 -1.20 -9.67 15.87
N GLY A 91 -2.42 -10.07 15.48
CA GLY A 91 -3.24 -10.94 16.32
C GLY A 91 -2.60 -12.29 16.62
N LYS A 92 -1.82 -12.87 15.69
CA LYS A 92 -1.07 -14.11 15.94
C LYS A 92 0.06 -13.90 16.95
N LEU A 93 0.83 -12.82 16.81
CA LEU A 93 1.92 -12.48 17.73
C LEU A 93 1.42 -12.27 19.16
N GLU A 94 0.30 -11.56 19.34
CA GLU A 94 -0.29 -11.34 20.67
C GLU A 94 -0.77 -12.64 21.34
N VAL A 95 -1.24 -13.61 20.55
CA VAL A 95 -1.66 -14.92 21.07
C VAL A 95 -0.45 -15.75 21.49
N GLU A 96 0.62 -15.73 20.70
CA GLU A 96 1.87 -16.43 21.02
C GLU A 96 2.55 -15.87 22.27
N GLU A 97 2.56 -14.55 22.44
CA GLU A 97 3.12 -13.89 23.64
C GLU A 97 2.34 -14.24 24.92
N LYS A 98 1.01 -14.39 24.84
CA LYS A 98 0.15 -14.77 25.97
C LYS A 98 0.19 -16.26 26.30
N ALA A 99 0.75 -17.09 25.42
CA ALA A 99 0.88 -18.54 25.61
C ALA A 99 2.21 -18.96 26.26
N LEU A 100 3.11 -18.00 26.50
CA LEU A 100 4.39 -18.14 27.19
C LEU A 100 4.28 -17.73 28.66
#